data_AF-A0A8K1YTU2-F1
#
_entry.id   AF-A0A8K1YTU2-F1
#
_cell.length_a   1.000
_cell.length_b   1.000
_cell.length_c   1.000
_cell.angle_alpha   90.00
_cell.angle_beta   90.00
_cell.angle_gamma   90.00
#
_symmetry.space_group_name_H-M   'P 1'
#
loop_
_entity.id
_entity.type
_entity.pdbx_description
1 polymer ?
#
loop_
_entity_poly.entity_id
_entity_poly.type
_entity_poly.pdbx_seq_one_letter_code
_entity_poly.pdbx_strand_id
1 'polypeptide(L)'
;MKTIAVLFASALIASLCLESRANCSNPNDPNGPHVTVGTKIQWGCGLFTCEKNQVWSGLTCAENRCPHPKFAPSYKLSESFPDCCPPPSC
;
A
#
# COMPACT_ATOMS: atom_id res chain seq x y z
N MET A 1 -12.12 -48.05 15.12
CA MET A 1 -12.56 -46.65 15.32
C MET A 1 -11.34 -45.75 15.48
N LYS A 2 -10.63 -45.39 14.39
CA LYS A 2 -9.37 -44.60 14.46
C LYS A 2 -9.15 -43.65 13.28
N THR A 3 -10.15 -43.50 12.40
CA THR A 3 -10.01 -42.78 11.12
C THR A 3 -10.57 -41.36 11.13
N ILE A 4 -11.27 -40.94 12.20
CA ILE A 4 -11.99 -39.66 12.23
C ILE A 4 -11.09 -38.49 12.66
N ALA A 5 -10.00 -38.74 13.41
CA ALA A 5 -9.15 -37.68 13.95
C ALA A 5 -8.26 -36.97 12.92
N VAL A 6 -8.01 -37.58 11.76
CA VAL A 6 -7.08 -37.05 10.75
C VAL A 6 -7.74 -35.96 9.87
N LEU A 7 -9.07 -35.99 9.73
CA LEU A 7 -9.80 -35.03 8.89
C LEU A 7 -9.96 -33.65 9.54
N PHE A 8 -9.96 -33.57 10.88
CA PHE A 8 -10.06 -32.27 11.57
C PHE A 8 -8.74 -31.49 11.59
N ALA A 9 -7.59 -32.18 11.64
CA ALA A 9 -6.29 -31.52 11.64
C ALA A 9 -5.94 -30.87 10.29
N SER A 10 -6.44 -31.43 9.18
CA SER A 10 -6.17 -30.95 7.82
C SER A 10 -6.98 -29.69 7.44
N ALA A 11 -8.18 -29.50 7.98
CA ALA A 11 -9.00 -28.31 7.74
C ALA A 11 -8.48 -27.05 8.46
N LEU A 12 -7.87 -27.21 9.64
CA LEU A 12 -7.27 -26.10 10.40
C LEU A 12 -6.03 -25.53 9.68
N ILE A 13 -5.20 -26.38 9.07
CA ILE A 13 -4.00 -25.96 8.34
C ILE A 13 -4.36 -25.14 7.08
N ALA A 14 -5.44 -25.52 6.38
CA ALA A 14 -5.89 -24.78 5.20
C ALA A 14 -6.38 -23.35 5.52
N SER A 15 -6.88 -23.12 6.74
CA SER A 15 -7.41 -21.80 7.16
C SER A 15 -6.28 -20.81 7.49
N LEU A 16 -5.17 -21.28 8.07
CA LEU A 16 -4.00 -20.45 8.41
C LEU A 16 -3.14 -20.10 7.18
N CYS A 17 -3.26 -20.87 6.09
CA CYS A 17 -2.56 -20.58 4.84
C CYS A 17 -3.31 -19.58 3.94
N LEU A 18 -4.54 -19.17 4.29
CA LEU A 18 -5.30 -18.21 3.50
C LEU A 18 -4.87 -16.75 3.74
N GLU A 19 -4.31 -16.46 4.92
CA GLU A 19 -3.88 -15.10 5.28
C GLU A 19 -2.57 -14.67 4.60
N SER A 20 -1.75 -15.62 4.12
CA SER A 20 -0.45 -15.29 3.52
C SER A 20 -0.54 -14.65 2.13
N ARG A 21 -1.72 -14.66 1.48
CA ARG A 21 -1.97 -14.01 0.18
C ARG A 21 -2.45 -12.56 0.28
N ALA A 22 -2.57 -12.02 1.49
CA ALA A 22 -3.09 -10.67 1.69
C ALA A 22 -1.99 -9.58 1.63
N ASN A 23 -0.75 -9.90 2.00
CA ASN A 23 0.30 -8.90 2.25
C ASN A 23 0.98 -8.39 0.97
N CYS A 24 1.37 -7.12 0.95
CA CYS A 24 2.02 -6.47 -0.19
C CYS A 24 3.54 -6.51 -0.06
N SER A 25 4.28 -6.45 -1.16
CA SER A 25 5.72 -6.17 -1.10
C SER A 25 5.96 -4.71 -0.73
N ASN A 26 6.96 -4.45 0.11
CA ASN A 26 7.34 -3.09 0.48
C ASN A 26 8.00 -2.40 -0.74
N PRO A 27 7.42 -1.33 -1.32
CA PRO A 27 8.02 -0.67 -2.47
C PRO A 27 9.30 0.09 -2.14
N ASN A 28 9.57 0.40 -0.87
CA ASN A 28 10.84 1.00 -0.44
C ASN A 28 11.96 -0.04 -0.24
N ASP A 29 11.61 -1.31 -0.07
CA ASP A 29 12.55 -2.43 0.03
C ASP A 29 11.90 -3.67 -0.61
N PRO A 30 12.01 -3.83 -1.95
CA PRO A 30 11.31 -4.89 -2.67
C PRO A 30 11.80 -6.30 -2.31
N ASN A 31 12.97 -6.42 -1.68
CA ASN A 31 13.52 -7.69 -1.18
C ASN A 31 13.27 -7.86 0.33
N GLY A 32 12.71 -6.85 0.99
CA GLY A 32 12.41 -6.83 2.41
C GLY A 32 11.15 -7.63 2.77
N PRO A 33 10.78 -7.64 4.06
CA PRO A 33 9.58 -8.33 4.52
C PRO A 33 8.32 -7.73 3.88
N HIS A 34 7.34 -8.60 3.59
CA HIS A 34 6.02 -8.16 3.16
C HIS A 34 5.35 -7.28 4.22
N VAL A 35 4.64 -6.25 3.77
CA VAL A 35 3.83 -5.38 4.61
C VAL A 35 2.40 -5.89 4.70
N THR A 36 1.87 -5.87 5.91
CA THR A 36 0.51 -6.32 6.21
C THR A 36 -0.55 -5.47 5.53
N VAL A 37 -1.69 -6.06 5.17
CA VAL A 37 -2.86 -5.29 4.69
C VAL A 37 -3.25 -4.21 5.69
N GLY A 38 -3.62 -3.04 5.16
CA GLY A 38 -3.95 -1.85 5.94
C GLY A 38 -2.72 -1.01 6.31
N THR A 39 -1.50 -1.52 6.10
CA THR A 39 -0.28 -0.74 6.33
C THR A 39 -0.24 0.43 5.34
N LYS A 40 0.01 1.63 5.88
CA LYS A 40 0.23 2.83 5.10
C LYS A 40 1.71 3.16 5.05
N ILE A 41 2.19 3.51 3.87
CA ILE A 41 3.56 3.95 3.65
C ILE A 41 3.54 5.26 2.89
N GLN A 42 4.51 6.11 3.21
CA GLN A 42 4.78 7.29 2.40
C GLN A 42 5.86 6.95 1.37
N TRP A 43 5.61 7.30 0.11
CA TRP A 43 6.60 7.23 -0.97
C TRP A 43 6.52 8.52 -1.78
N GLY A 44 7.61 9.30 -1.79
CA GLY A 44 7.58 10.68 -2.27
C GLY A 44 6.54 11.52 -1.52
N CYS A 45 5.71 12.25 -2.26
CA CYS A 45 4.55 12.98 -1.74
C CYS A 45 3.22 12.25 -2.03
N GLY A 46 3.22 10.94 -1.80
CA GLY A 46 2.03 10.11 -1.88
C GLY A 46 1.91 9.20 -0.67
N LEU A 47 0.67 8.90 -0.30
CA LEU A 47 0.33 7.95 0.77
C LEU A 47 -0.28 6.70 0.14
N PHE A 48 0.39 5.56 0.34
CA PHE A 48 -0.01 4.29 -0.25
C PHE A 48 -0.48 3.35 0.84
N THR A 49 -1.59 2.64 0.61
CA THR A 49 -2.15 1.64 1.53
C THR A 49 -2.08 0.27 0.89
N CYS A 50 -1.53 -0.70 1.62
CA CYS A 50 -1.54 -2.08 1.19
C CYS A 50 -2.97 -2.63 1.31
N GLU A 51 -3.56 -3.00 0.19
CA GLU A 51 -4.86 -3.61 0.09
C GLU A 51 -4.74 -5.13 0.00
N LYS A 52 -5.87 -5.82 0.11
CA LYS A 52 -5.94 -7.27 -0.13
C LYS A 52 -5.46 -7.61 -1.55
N ASN A 53 -5.01 -8.85 -1.74
CA ASN A 53 -4.49 -9.37 -3.01
C ASN A 53 -3.22 -8.66 -3.50
N GLN A 54 -2.38 -8.16 -2.59
CA GLN A 54 -1.10 -7.52 -2.92
C GLN A 54 -1.22 -6.25 -3.77
N VAL A 55 -2.38 -5.59 -3.73
CA VAL A 55 -2.64 -4.36 -4.48
C VAL A 55 -2.30 -3.16 -3.59
N TRP A 56 -1.70 -2.14 -4.18
CA TRP A 56 -1.51 -0.86 -3.50
C TRP A 56 -2.56 0.14 -3.98
N SER A 57 -3.31 0.72 -3.06
CA SER A 57 -4.08 1.95 -3.31
C SER A 57 -3.21 3.16 -2.96
N GLY A 58 -3.38 4.28 -3.65
CA GLY A 58 -2.53 5.46 -3.48
C GLY A 58 -3.33 6.75 -3.50
N LEU A 59 -3.01 7.66 -2.59
CA LEU A 59 -3.42 9.05 -2.62
C LEU A 59 -2.19 9.91 -2.96
N THR A 60 -2.31 10.70 -4.03
CA THR A 60 -1.26 11.63 -4.47
C THR A 60 -1.84 13.04 -4.56
N CYS A 61 -0.96 14.03 -4.69
CA CYS A 61 -1.39 15.41 -4.89
C CYS A 61 -2.26 15.56 -6.14
N ALA A 62 -3.19 16.51 -6.09
CA ALA A 62 -3.99 16.87 -7.24
C ALA A 62 -3.10 17.41 -8.37
N GLU A 63 -3.33 16.92 -9.59
CA GLU A 63 -2.64 17.41 -10.78
C GLU A 63 -3.35 18.67 -11.29
N ASN A 64 -2.68 19.82 -11.19
CA ASN A 64 -3.20 21.07 -11.75
C ASN A 64 -2.81 21.15 -13.23
N ARG A 65 -3.74 20.85 -14.13
CA ARG A 65 -3.54 20.99 -15.58
C ARG A 65 -3.89 22.41 -16.04
N CYS A 66 -2.92 23.32 -15.99
CA CYS A 66 -3.10 24.68 -16.51
C CYS A 66 -2.67 24.75 -18.00
N PRO A 67 -3.38 25.51 -18.87
CA PRO A 67 -3.02 25.64 -20.30
C PRO A 67 -1.63 26.23 -20.54
N HIS A 68 -1.19 27.13 -19.65
CA HIS A 68 0.12 27.76 -19.66
C HIS A 68 0.68 27.75 -18.23
N PRO A 69 1.42 26.69 -17.83
CA PRO A 69 1.97 26.62 -16.49
C PRO A 69 3.02 27.73 -16.32
N LYS A 70 2.77 28.64 -15.37
CA LYS A 70 3.73 29.70 -15.04
C LYS A 70 4.91 29.18 -14.21
N PHE A 71 4.72 28.07 -13.50
CA PHE A 71 5.72 27.49 -12.60
C PHE A 71 5.62 25.96 -12.60
N ALA A 72 6.74 25.29 -12.31
CA ALA A 72 6.75 23.86 -12.01
C ALA A 72 6.19 23.62 -10.59
N PRO A 73 5.47 22.51 -10.36
CA PRO A 73 4.96 22.18 -9.03
C PRO A 73 6.11 21.99 -8.02
N SER A 74 6.06 22.76 -6.92
CA SER A 74 7.04 22.69 -5.83
C SER A 74 6.57 21.76 -4.71
N TYR A 75 6.97 20.50 -4.75
CA TYR A 75 6.70 19.53 -3.69
C TYR A 75 7.63 19.76 -2.50
N LYS A 76 7.09 19.76 -1.28
CA LYS A 76 7.89 19.83 -0.06
C LYS A 76 8.14 18.42 0.48
N LEU A 77 9.10 17.71 -0.12
CA LEU A 77 9.37 16.30 0.22
C LEU A 77 9.83 16.06 1.67
N SER A 78 10.16 17.12 2.42
CA SER A 78 10.41 17.07 3.87
C SER A 78 9.14 16.95 4.71
N GLU A 79 7.97 17.24 4.15
CA GLU A 79 6.67 17.18 4.82
C GLU A 79 5.94 15.86 4.49
N SER A 80 4.96 15.49 5.31
CA SER A 80 4.13 14.29 5.06
C SER A 80 2.98 14.61 4.11
N PHE A 81 2.42 13.60 3.45
CA PHE A 81 1.17 13.80 2.70
C PHE A 81 0.02 14.12 3.68
N PRO A 82 -0.84 15.13 3.40
CA PRO A 82 -0.94 15.93 2.18
C PRO A 82 -0.13 17.25 2.18
N ASP A 83 0.55 17.61 3.26
CA ASP A 83 1.24 18.90 3.42
C ASP A 83 2.40 19.10 2.42
N CYS A 84 3.01 18.01 1.98
CA CYS A 84 4.03 18.04 0.94
C CYS A 84 3.52 18.47 -0.45
N CYS A 85 2.20 18.57 -0.66
CA CYS A 85 1.61 18.88 -1.95
C CYS A 85 1.80 20.35 -2.34
N PRO A 86 2.06 20.63 -3.63
CA PRO A 86 2.09 22.00 -4.13
C PRO A 86 0.70 22.62 -4.00
N PRO A 87 0.62 23.92 -3.66
CA PRO A 87 -0.66 24.63 -3.72
C PRO A 87 -1.18 24.65 -5.16
N PRO A 88 -2.51 24.68 -5.35
CA PRO A 88 -3.08 24.87 -6.67
C PRO A 88 -2.60 26.19 -7.24
N SER A 89 -1.94 26.13 -8.40
CA SER A 89 -1.40 27.32 -9.08
C SER A 89 -1.65 27.24 -10.57
N CYS A 90 -2.35 28.25 -11.07
CA CYS A 90 -2.38 28.74 -12.45
C CYS A 90 -2.18 30.28 -12.36
#